data_AF-A0A5B6Z5M3-F1
#
_entry.id   AF-A0A5B6Z5M3-F1
#
_cell.length_a   1.000
_cell.length_b   1.000
_cell.length_c   1.000
_cell.angle_alpha   90.00
_cell.angle_beta   90.00
_cell.angle_gamma   90.00
#
_symmetry.space_group_name_H-M   'P 1'
#
loop_
_entity.id
_entity.type
_entity.pdbx_description
1 polymer ?
#
loop_
_entity_poly.entity_id
_entity_poly.type
_entity_poly.pdbx_seq_one_letter_code
_entity_poly.pdbx_strand_id
1 'polypeptide(L)'
;MATNKLAMIIKNPSNDEEFLLIKQTPPSKFGDEEYDSYVDSDLWDLPSTQLNLLEGESESRIVVEGEELCSEKLNLSKFDLNLALSQVLAQVGFGTPSGVEWKLWKCAEEPEFGPGLPVQTVYIIGKLGPEDGNLQELCQWMSIQSCLNWLFEVKPSSDRVGPLLVVGLLNDLTQSAKWKTSHTFPLQEYPPGVKLLPMGSRTAKPFRTTNLVVFAPENVSDDYGDNNFVAHGEALIVDPGCRSEFHKELMEIIAALPRKLIVFVTHHHHDHVDGLSIVQKSNPDAILLAHENTFRRIQKDDWSLGYTLVSGAEEICIGGQRMKVIFAPGHTDGHMALLHVSSHSLIVGDHCVGQGSAILDITSGGNMSEYFQTTYKFMELSPHALIPMHGRVNLWPKHMLCGYLKNRRSRESSILKAIENGAKTLFDSVAYTYSDVDRSLWIPASSNVRLHVDHLAQQDKLPKEFSVQKFQRTCGWHFLSRWLWAYLSSGFPLKNQKLRTGKMLGTVAVAGFAMLYLVRNKL
;
A
#
# COMPACT_ATOMS: atom_id res chain seq x y z
N MET A 1 4.44 19.57 7.11
CA MET A 1 3.67 19.21 8.31
C MET A 1 3.65 17.70 8.38
N ALA A 2 3.85 17.11 9.55
CA ALA A 2 3.76 15.67 9.79
C ALA A 2 2.59 15.39 10.75
N THR A 3 2.07 14.16 10.70
CA THR A 3 1.11 13.66 11.67
C THR A 3 1.89 13.07 12.84
N ASN A 4 1.77 13.65 14.03
CA ASN A 4 2.50 13.20 15.22
C ASN A 4 1.65 12.24 16.06
N LYS A 5 2.23 11.18 16.59
CA LYS A 5 1.57 10.21 17.47
C LYS A 5 2.39 9.96 18.72
N LEU A 6 1.70 9.64 19.81
CA LEU A 6 2.28 9.11 21.03
C LEU A 6 1.87 7.65 21.17
N ALA A 7 2.84 6.75 21.35
CA ALA A 7 2.62 5.33 21.65
C ALA A 7 3.28 4.99 22.98
N MET A 8 2.63 4.16 23.79
CA MET A 8 3.06 3.86 25.16
C MET A 8 3.42 2.39 25.34
N ILE A 9 4.63 2.13 25.86
CA ILE A 9 5.08 0.82 26.32
C ILE A 9 4.82 0.79 27.82
N ILE A 10 3.71 0.16 28.21
CA ILE A 10 3.31 0.05 29.61
C ILE A 10 3.79 -1.30 30.14
N LYS A 11 4.73 -1.30 31.08
CA LYS A 11 5.28 -2.52 31.69
C LYS A 11 4.35 -3.09 32.76
N ASN A 12 4.24 -4.43 32.83
CA ASN A 12 3.44 -5.09 33.85
C ASN A 12 4.09 -4.89 35.24
N PRO A 13 3.34 -4.41 36.26
CA PRO A 13 3.86 -4.24 37.62
C PRO A 13 4.41 -5.53 38.24
N SER A 14 3.81 -6.67 37.90
CA SER A 14 4.08 -7.98 38.49
C SER A 14 5.01 -8.85 37.65
N ASN A 15 5.30 -8.48 36.40
CA ASN A 15 6.16 -9.25 35.48
C ASN A 15 6.89 -8.33 34.48
N ASP A 16 8.18 -8.04 34.72
CA ASP A 16 8.94 -7.09 33.90
C ASP A 16 9.14 -7.53 32.43
N GLU A 17 8.91 -8.81 32.12
CA GLU A 17 8.96 -9.38 30.77
C GLU A 17 7.70 -9.07 29.93
N GLU A 18 6.64 -8.59 30.57
CA GLU A 18 5.37 -8.28 29.93
C GLU A 18 5.13 -6.79 29.75
N PHE A 19 4.38 -6.47 28.70
CA PHE A 19 3.89 -5.14 28.41
C PHE A 19 2.44 -5.21 27.94
N LEU A 20 1.75 -4.08 28.03
CA LEU A 20 0.34 -3.99 27.72
C LEU A 20 0.10 -3.78 26.22
N LEU A 21 -0.74 -4.61 25.64
CA LEU A 21 -1.32 -4.39 24.31
C LEU A 21 -2.81 -4.12 24.42
N ILE A 22 -3.32 -3.37 23.44
CA ILE A 22 -4.76 -3.15 23.28
C ILE A 22 -5.23 -3.70 21.94
N LYS A 23 -6.42 -4.28 21.95
CA LYS A 23 -7.12 -4.70 20.74
C LYS A 23 -7.54 -3.46 19.94
N GLN A 24 -7.07 -3.38 18.71
CA GLN A 24 -7.34 -2.28 17.80
C GLN A 24 -8.78 -2.33 17.29
N THR A 25 -9.40 -1.16 17.17
CA THR A 25 -10.74 -1.05 16.61
C THR A 25 -10.68 -1.26 15.09
N PRO A 26 -11.44 -2.20 14.52
CA PRO A 26 -11.50 -2.38 13.08
C PRO A 26 -12.16 -1.17 12.40
N PRO A 27 -11.93 -0.95 11.10
CA PRO A 27 -12.58 0.12 10.35
C PRO A 27 -14.11 0.00 10.39
N SER A 28 -14.81 1.11 10.13
CA SER A 28 -16.26 1.11 10.15
C SER A 28 -16.85 0.16 9.09
N LYS A 29 -17.90 -0.56 9.49
CA LYS A 29 -18.68 -1.42 8.61
C LYS A 29 -19.27 -0.66 7.42
N PHE A 30 -19.50 -1.37 6.33
CA PHE A 30 -20.03 -0.83 5.09
C PHE A 30 -21.55 -0.63 5.12
N GLY A 31 -22.25 -1.26 6.07
CA GLY A 31 -23.71 -1.28 6.13
C GLY A 31 -24.32 -2.23 5.10
N ASP A 32 -23.59 -3.27 4.73
CA ASP A 32 -23.93 -4.24 3.68
C ASP A 32 -23.50 -5.63 4.15
N GLU A 33 -24.47 -6.51 4.39
CA GLU A 33 -24.27 -7.82 5.03
C GLU A 33 -23.29 -8.71 4.25
N GLU A 34 -23.29 -8.64 2.92
CA GLU A 34 -22.37 -9.44 2.09
C GLU A 34 -20.92 -9.08 2.44
N TYR A 35 -20.59 -7.79 2.49
CA TYR A 35 -19.24 -7.30 2.76
C TYR A 35 -18.88 -7.32 4.23
N ASP A 36 -19.83 -7.00 5.11
CA ASP A 36 -19.61 -6.97 6.56
C ASP A 36 -19.49 -8.37 7.18
N SER A 37 -19.82 -9.43 6.41
CA SER A 37 -19.57 -10.83 6.80
C SER A 37 -18.08 -11.22 6.73
N TYR A 38 -17.26 -10.51 5.96
CA TYR A 38 -15.83 -10.75 5.87
C TYR A 38 -15.09 -10.04 7.00
N VAL A 39 -14.80 -10.78 8.07
CA VAL A 39 -14.16 -10.25 9.28
C VAL A 39 -12.67 -10.56 9.28
N ASP A 40 -11.86 -9.52 9.41
CA ASP A 40 -10.42 -9.60 9.69
C ASP A 40 -10.19 -10.05 11.14
N SER A 41 -9.13 -10.83 11.38
CA SER A 41 -8.76 -11.23 12.73
C SER A 41 -8.35 -10.06 13.61
N ASP A 42 -8.42 -10.29 14.92
CA ASP A 42 -8.06 -9.28 15.90
C ASP A 42 -6.62 -8.81 15.72
N LEU A 43 -6.43 -7.50 15.83
CA LEU A 43 -5.14 -6.85 15.76
C LEU A 43 -4.83 -6.25 17.12
N TRP A 44 -3.69 -6.62 17.69
CA TRP A 44 -3.22 -6.14 18.98
C TRP A 44 -2.00 -5.26 18.76
N ASP A 45 -1.99 -4.08 19.37
CA ASP A 45 -0.86 -3.13 19.21
C ASP A 45 -0.67 -2.29 20.47
N LEU A 46 0.42 -1.53 20.52
CA LEU A 46 0.66 -0.58 21.60
C LEU A 46 -0.47 0.45 21.69
N PRO A 47 -0.92 0.80 22.90
CA PRO A 47 -1.89 1.86 23.09
C PRO A 47 -1.29 3.19 22.62
N SER A 48 -2.06 3.96 21.85
CA SER A 48 -1.56 5.15 21.17
C SER A 48 -2.64 6.20 20.90
N THR A 49 -2.22 7.44 20.71
CA THR A 49 -3.10 8.55 20.34
C THR A 49 -2.38 9.56 19.43
N GLN A 50 -3.16 10.45 18.82
CA GLN A 50 -2.64 11.59 18.06
C GLN A 50 -2.01 12.60 19.03
N LEU A 51 -0.79 13.05 18.71
CA LEU A 51 -0.10 14.07 19.48
C LEU A 51 -0.38 15.45 18.87
N ASN A 52 -1.17 16.25 19.58
CA ASN A 52 -1.64 17.57 19.15
C ASN A 52 -0.75 18.68 19.69
N LEU A 53 -0.65 19.78 18.93
CA LEU A 53 0.08 20.99 19.36
C LEU A 53 -0.66 21.66 20.52
N LEU A 54 0.09 22.30 21.42
CA LEU A 54 -0.47 23.14 22.48
C LEU A 54 -1.19 24.36 21.88
N GLU A 55 -2.39 24.65 22.37
CA GLU A 55 -3.09 25.89 22.06
C GLU A 55 -2.64 27.01 23.04
N GLY A 56 -1.82 27.95 22.57
CA GLY A 56 -1.37 29.12 23.33
C GLY A 56 0.05 29.04 23.93
N GLU A 57 0.43 29.99 24.80
CA GLU A 57 1.74 30.07 25.48
C GLU A 57 1.84 29.17 26.73
N SER A 58 1.20 28.00 26.72
CA SER A 58 1.33 27.04 27.82
C SER A 58 2.38 26.00 27.48
N GLU A 59 3.34 25.77 28.38
CA GLU A 59 4.30 24.66 28.27
C GLU A 59 3.74 23.41 28.96
N SER A 60 4.03 22.25 28.38
CA SER A 60 3.76 20.95 29.00
C SER A 60 4.41 20.87 30.39
N ARG A 61 3.63 20.53 31.43
CA ARG A 61 4.14 20.33 32.80
C ARG A 61 4.76 18.96 33.07
N ILE A 62 4.63 18.01 32.16
CA ILE A 62 5.21 16.67 32.31
C ILE A 62 6.61 16.69 31.70
N VAL A 63 7.60 16.37 32.53
CA VAL A 63 8.98 16.14 32.10
C VAL A 63 9.10 14.67 31.75
N VAL A 64 9.32 14.37 30.47
CA VAL A 64 9.69 13.03 30.01
C VAL A 64 11.20 12.93 30.11
N GLU A 65 11.71 11.98 30.89
CA GLU A 65 13.15 11.79 31.01
C GLU A 65 13.73 11.36 29.65
N GLY A 66 14.82 12.01 29.22
CA GLY A 66 15.48 11.72 27.95
C GLY A 66 14.99 12.52 26.73
N GLU A 67 14.19 13.57 26.92
CA GLU A 67 13.71 14.45 25.83
C GLU A 67 14.83 14.96 24.89
N GLU A 68 16.05 15.13 25.41
CA GLU A 68 17.24 15.51 24.64
C GLU A 68 17.49 14.61 23.42
N LEU A 69 17.14 13.31 23.49
CA LEU A 69 17.31 12.33 22.40
C LEU A 69 16.38 12.57 21.20
N CYS A 70 15.24 13.25 21.40
CA CYS A 70 14.30 13.57 20.31
C CYS A 70 14.42 15.02 19.83
N SER A 71 15.11 15.87 20.61
CA SER A 71 15.20 17.33 20.41
C SER A 71 15.75 17.76 19.04
N GLU A 72 16.56 16.93 18.39
CA GLU A 72 17.07 17.21 17.03
C GLU A 72 15.99 17.11 15.94
N LYS A 73 14.92 16.32 16.17
CA LYS A 73 13.85 16.07 15.18
C LYS A 73 12.49 16.62 15.58
N LEU A 74 12.16 16.57 16.86
CA LEU A 74 10.85 16.94 17.39
C LEU A 74 11.00 17.62 18.76
N ASN A 75 10.51 18.85 18.87
CA ASN A 75 10.44 19.55 20.16
C ASN A 75 9.13 19.15 20.87
N LEU A 76 9.22 18.27 21.87
CA LEU A 76 8.05 17.74 22.60
C LEU A 76 7.34 18.82 23.42
N SER A 77 8.03 19.88 23.84
CA SER A 77 7.43 21.00 24.59
C SER A 77 6.33 21.74 23.85
N LYS A 78 6.24 21.57 22.52
CA LYS A 78 5.18 22.17 21.68
C LYS A 78 3.88 21.38 21.67
N PHE A 79 3.84 20.20 22.30
CA PHE A 79 2.71 19.27 22.23
C PHE A 79 2.02 19.10 23.59
N ASP A 80 0.72 18.85 23.54
CA ASP A 80 -0.08 18.57 24.75
C ASP A 80 0.11 17.12 25.20
N LEU A 81 1.26 16.86 25.83
CA LEU A 81 1.61 15.55 26.38
C LEU A 81 0.66 15.11 27.48
N ASN A 82 0.13 16.03 28.29
CA ASN A 82 -0.81 15.70 29.37
C ASN A 82 -2.10 15.11 28.82
N LEU A 83 -2.69 15.76 27.81
CA LEU A 83 -3.88 15.27 27.15
C LEU A 83 -3.61 13.94 26.46
N ALA A 84 -2.49 13.83 25.74
CA ALA A 84 -2.13 12.60 25.05
C ALA A 84 -1.95 11.42 26.02
N LEU A 85 -1.20 11.60 27.11
CA LEU A 85 -1.03 10.59 28.16
C LEU A 85 -2.37 10.17 28.78
N SER A 86 -3.21 11.14 29.13
CA SER A 86 -4.52 10.87 29.73
C SER A 86 -5.43 10.10 28.78
N GLN A 87 -5.41 10.43 27.48
CA GLN A 87 -6.17 9.71 26.45
C GLN A 87 -5.71 8.26 26.30
N VAL A 88 -4.40 8.02 26.27
CA VAL A 88 -3.87 6.66 26.12
C VAL A 88 -4.14 5.83 27.39
N LEU A 89 -3.94 6.40 28.58
CA LEU A 89 -4.26 5.73 29.85
C LEU A 89 -5.75 5.39 29.95
N ALA A 90 -6.63 6.28 29.47
CA ALA A 90 -8.07 6.00 29.43
C ALA A 90 -8.43 4.80 28.52
N GLN A 91 -7.64 4.52 27.46
CA GLN A 91 -7.84 3.34 26.60
C GLN A 91 -7.58 2.02 27.34
N VAL A 92 -6.75 2.05 28.38
CA VAL A 92 -6.31 0.85 29.11
C VAL A 92 -6.96 0.71 30.49
N GLY A 93 -7.83 1.65 30.87
CA GLY A 93 -8.55 1.63 32.16
C GLY A 93 -7.86 2.39 33.29
N PHE A 94 -6.82 3.16 32.97
CA PHE A 94 -6.07 3.96 33.94
C PHE A 94 -6.45 5.45 33.82
N GLY A 95 -6.65 6.13 34.95
CA GLY A 95 -7.27 7.47 34.97
C GLY A 95 -6.28 8.63 34.79
N THR A 96 -5.31 8.75 35.69
CA THR A 96 -4.43 9.94 35.76
C THR A 96 -2.96 9.56 35.61
N PRO A 97 -2.16 10.30 34.82
CA PRO A 97 -0.72 10.05 34.67
C PRO A 97 0.11 10.40 35.93
N SER A 98 -0.53 10.84 37.01
CA SER A 98 0.13 11.30 38.24
C SER A 98 0.81 10.16 38.98
N GLY A 99 2.12 10.26 39.16
CA GLY A 99 2.91 9.31 39.96
C GLY A 99 3.69 8.27 39.14
N VAL A 100 3.54 8.26 37.80
CA VAL A 100 4.30 7.38 36.91
C VAL A 100 5.46 8.15 36.29
N GLU A 101 6.66 7.61 36.40
CA GLU A 101 7.86 8.13 35.72
C GLU A 101 7.87 7.63 34.27
N TRP A 102 7.57 8.52 33.32
CA TRP A 102 7.63 8.22 31.89
C TRP A 102 8.99 8.59 31.32
N LYS A 103 9.62 7.64 30.63
CA LYS A 103 10.91 7.84 29.95
C LYS A 103 10.71 7.79 28.45
N LEU A 104 11.42 8.65 27.72
CA LEU A 104 11.45 8.57 26.27
C LEU A 104 12.15 7.27 25.87
N TRP A 105 11.47 6.46 25.07
CA TRP A 105 12.04 5.23 24.52
C TRP A 105 12.72 5.51 23.18
N LYS A 106 11.96 6.06 22.22
CA LYS A 106 12.50 6.49 20.91
C LYS A 106 11.53 7.35 20.12
N CYS A 107 12.03 7.94 19.04
CA CYS A 107 11.23 8.64 18.05
C CYS A 107 11.43 7.97 16.67
N ALA A 108 10.35 7.44 16.09
CA ALA A 108 10.38 6.79 14.78
C ALA A 108 9.63 7.64 13.76
N GLU A 109 10.25 7.83 12.60
CA GLU A 109 9.64 8.50 11.45
C GLU A 109 9.29 7.45 10.41
N GLU A 110 8.02 7.45 10.00
CA GLU A 110 7.55 6.59 8.92
C GLU A 110 8.06 7.11 7.57
N PRO A 111 8.52 6.22 6.67
CA PRO A 111 8.85 6.60 5.29
C PRO A 111 7.70 7.29 4.54
N GLU A 112 8.04 8.05 3.49
CA GLU A 112 7.07 8.76 2.66
C GLU A 112 6.33 7.84 1.68
N PHE A 113 5.45 6.98 2.20
CA PHE A 113 4.58 6.12 1.40
C PHE A 113 3.55 6.90 0.57
N GLY A 114 3.17 8.10 1.01
CA GLY A 114 2.22 8.98 0.35
C GLY A 114 0.79 8.41 0.22
N PRO A 115 -0.17 9.23 -0.27
CA PRO A 115 -0.08 10.68 -0.43
C PRO A 115 -0.35 11.46 0.89
N GLY A 116 -0.69 10.77 1.97
CA GLY A 116 -0.85 11.36 3.30
C GLY A 116 0.45 11.96 3.85
N LEU A 117 0.33 12.77 4.91
CA LEU A 117 1.51 13.33 5.58
C LEU A 117 2.39 12.20 6.17
N PRO A 118 3.71 12.42 6.30
CA PRO A 118 4.58 11.54 7.07
C PRO A 118 4.05 11.40 8.50
N VAL A 119 4.19 10.21 9.08
CA VAL A 119 3.81 9.97 10.48
C VAL A 119 5.08 9.91 11.32
N GLN A 120 5.11 10.69 12.38
CA GLN A 120 6.17 10.64 13.39
C GLN A 120 5.57 10.10 14.68
N THR A 121 6.16 9.05 15.23
CA THR A 121 5.67 8.40 16.45
C THR A 121 6.72 8.53 17.55
N VAL A 122 6.29 9.13 18.66
CA VAL A 122 7.04 9.22 19.91
C VAL A 122 6.66 8.02 20.76
N TYR A 123 7.64 7.22 21.14
CA TYR A 123 7.47 6.09 22.03
C TYR A 123 7.97 6.47 23.42
N ILE A 124 7.13 6.25 24.41
CA ILE A 124 7.51 6.39 25.81
C ILE A 124 7.30 5.06 26.54
N ILE A 125 8.07 4.85 27.59
CA ILE A 125 8.00 3.66 28.43
C ILE A 125 7.75 4.06 29.89
N GLY A 126 6.92 3.29 30.57
CA GLY A 126 6.63 3.49 31.98
C GLY A 126 6.06 2.22 32.63
N LYS A 127 6.12 2.17 33.95
CA LYS A 127 5.60 1.05 34.76
C LYS A 127 4.49 1.57 35.66
N LEU A 128 3.30 1.00 35.52
CA LEU A 128 2.15 1.35 36.37
C LEU A 128 2.27 0.66 37.74
N GLY A 129 1.67 1.26 38.76
CA GLY A 129 1.61 0.72 40.11
C GLY A 129 0.47 -0.28 40.31
N PRO A 130 0.49 -1.07 41.41
CA PRO A 130 -0.54 -2.07 41.70
C PRO A 130 -1.91 -1.49 42.08
N GLU A 131 -2.01 -0.18 42.35
CA GLU A 131 -3.26 0.53 42.69
C GLU A 131 -3.94 1.20 41.48
N ASP A 132 -3.29 1.14 40.31
CA ASP A 132 -3.85 1.66 39.08
C ASP A 132 -4.95 0.69 38.60
N GLY A 133 -6.11 1.21 38.18
CA GLY A 133 -7.41 0.51 38.06
C GLY A 133 -7.51 -0.81 37.28
N ASN A 134 -8.72 -1.36 37.21
CA ASN A 134 -8.99 -2.63 36.51
C ASN A 134 -8.72 -2.49 35.00
N LEU A 135 -7.90 -3.39 34.45
CA LEU A 135 -7.67 -3.54 33.01
C LEU A 135 -9.00 -3.67 32.26
N GLN A 136 -9.12 -2.95 31.15
CA GLN A 136 -10.27 -3.12 30.25
C GLN A 136 -10.24 -4.49 29.58
N GLU A 137 -11.42 -5.02 29.23
CA GLU A 137 -11.58 -6.32 28.53
C GLU A 137 -10.82 -6.41 27.19
N LEU A 138 -10.46 -5.26 26.61
CA LEU A 138 -9.74 -5.14 25.35
C LEU A 138 -8.22 -5.04 25.51
N CYS A 139 -7.71 -5.25 26.73
CA CYS A 139 -6.28 -5.17 27.06
C CYS A 139 -5.70 -6.55 27.37
N GLN A 140 -4.44 -6.77 26.99
CA GLN A 140 -3.75 -8.03 27.25
C GLN A 140 -2.27 -7.79 27.60
N TRP A 141 -1.81 -8.40 28.69
CA TRP A 141 -0.38 -8.49 29.01
C TRP A 141 0.28 -9.51 28.09
N MET A 142 1.36 -9.09 27.42
CA MET A 142 2.05 -9.91 26.44
C MET A 142 3.55 -9.83 26.66
N SER A 143 4.22 -10.98 26.54
CA SER A 143 5.67 -11.05 26.48
C SER A 143 6.17 -10.80 25.05
N ILE A 144 7.45 -10.43 24.92
CA ILE A 144 8.12 -10.33 23.61
C ILE A 144 8.00 -11.66 22.86
N GLN A 145 8.31 -12.78 23.51
CA GLN A 145 8.29 -14.10 22.88
C GLN A 145 6.90 -14.47 22.37
N SER A 146 5.85 -14.18 23.14
CA SER A 146 4.46 -14.41 22.72
C SER A 146 4.12 -13.62 21.46
N CYS A 147 4.57 -12.36 21.37
CA CYS A 147 4.35 -11.52 20.18
C CYS A 147 5.15 -12.02 18.98
N LEU A 148 6.39 -12.46 19.18
CA LEU A 148 7.22 -13.04 18.10
C LEU A 148 6.59 -14.32 17.55
N ASN A 149 6.01 -15.17 18.40
CA ASN A 149 5.28 -16.35 17.96
C ASN A 149 4.08 -15.97 17.08
N TRP A 150 3.31 -14.94 17.44
CA TRP A 150 2.21 -14.43 16.61
C TRP A 150 2.66 -13.83 15.27
N LEU A 151 3.92 -13.40 15.16
CA LEU A 151 4.49 -12.78 13.95
C LEU A 151 5.17 -13.79 13.01
N PHE A 152 5.75 -14.87 13.56
CA PHE A 152 6.53 -15.85 12.79
C PHE A 152 5.81 -17.19 12.56
N GLU A 153 4.92 -17.59 13.46
CA GLU A 153 4.14 -18.83 13.36
C GLU A 153 2.69 -18.51 12.96
N VAL A 154 2.55 -17.69 11.92
CA VAL A 154 1.25 -17.16 11.52
C VAL A 154 0.33 -18.29 11.05
N LYS A 155 -0.84 -18.40 11.70
CA LYS A 155 -1.94 -19.27 11.26
C LYS A 155 -3.05 -18.42 10.69
N PRO A 156 -3.65 -18.80 9.55
CA PRO A 156 -4.79 -18.07 9.02
C PRO A 156 -5.87 -17.89 10.08
N SER A 157 -6.34 -16.67 10.22
CA SER A 157 -7.36 -16.25 11.17
C SER A 157 -6.91 -16.11 12.65
N SER A 158 -5.62 -16.30 12.97
CA SER A 158 -5.11 -16.06 14.33
C SER A 158 -5.01 -14.57 14.67
N ASP A 159 -4.85 -14.28 15.95
CA ASP A 159 -4.52 -12.94 16.42
C ASP A 159 -3.25 -12.40 15.75
N ARG A 160 -3.22 -11.09 15.58
CA ARG A 160 -2.20 -10.36 14.83
C ARG A 160 -1.57 -9.30 15.70
N VAL A 161 -0.31 -8.99 15.42
CA VAL A 161 0.46 -7.94 16.11
C VAL A 161 0.65 -6.75 15.17
N GLY A 162 0.33 -5.55 15.64
CA GLY A 162 0.40 -4.32 14.86
C GLY A 162 1.80 -3.69 14.77
N PRO A 163 1.96 -2.71 13.87
CA PRO A 163 3.25 -2.11 13.56
C PRO A 163 3.82 -1.22 14.65
N LEU A 164 3.02 -0.64 15.56
CA LEU A 164 3.60 0.21 16.62
C LEU A 164 4.45 -0.62 17.55
N LEU A 165 4.04 -1.85 17.89
CA LEU A 165 4.85 -2.75 18.69
C LEU A 165 6.10 -3.21 17.93
N VAL A 166 5.94 -3.60 16.67
CA VAL A 166 7.05 -4.11 15.84
C VAL A 166 8.10 -3.02 15.62
N VAL A 167 7.67 -1.87 15.11
CA VAL A 167 8.54 -0.72 14.84
C VAL A 167 9.03 -0.12 16.14
N GLY A 168 8.22 -0.10 17.20
CA GLY A 168 8.47 0.56 18.49
C GLY A 168 9.41 -0.19 19.42
N LEU A 169 9.37 -1.52 19.40
CA LEU A 169 10.07 -2.34 20.37
C LEU A 169 10.78 -3.54 19.72
N LEU A 170 10.07 -4.35 18.92
CA LEU A 170 10.59 -5.65 18.52
C LEU A 170 11.78 -5.55 17.56
N ASN A 171 11.74 -4.67 16.56
CA ASN A 171 12.82 -4.54 15.56
C ASN A 171 14.18 -4.20 16.20
N ASP A 172 14.18 -3.45 17.30
CA ASP A 172 15.42 -3.07 18.02
C ASP A 172 15.96 -4.25 18.86
N LEU A 173 15.08 -5.13 19.34
CA LEU A 173 15.43 -6.26 20.19
C LEU A 173 15.82 -7.50 19.39
N THR A 174 15.17 -7.75 18.26
CA THR A 174 15.44 -8.92 17.40
C THR A 174 16.70 -8.75 16.55
N GLN A 175 17.49 -7.68 16.76
CA GLN A 175 18.64 -7.33 15.94
C GLN A 175 18.33 -7.48 14.45
N SER A 176 17.20 -6.96 13.97
CA SER A 176 16.90 -7.05 12.54
C SER A 176 18.09 -6.51 11.76
N ALA A 177 18.59 -7.31 10.82
CA ALA A 177 19.72 -7.03 9.96
C ALA A 177 19.79 -5.56 9.57
N LYS A 178 20.57 -4.78 10.32
CA LYS A 178 20.93 -3.44 9.87
C LYS A 178 21.78 -3.67 8.64
N TRP A 179 21.19 -3.46 7.46
CA TRP A 179 21.95 -3.46 6.22
C TRP A 179 23.13 -2.53 6.40
N LYS A 180 24.34 -3.05 6.20
CA LYS A 180 25.57 -2.26 6.29
C LYS A 180 25.67 -1.39 5.05
N THR A 181 24.87 -0.33 5.00
CA THR A 181 24.87 0.66 3.92
C THR A 181 25.60 1.91 4.40
N SER A 182 26.22 2.66 3.47
CA SER A 182 26.86 3.93 3.80
C SER A 182 25.85 5.03 4.17
N HIS A 183 24.57 4.86 3.80
CA HIS A 183 23.48 5.78 4.08
C HIS A 183 22.31 5.06 4.78
N THR A 184 21.63 5.76 5.68
CA THR A 184 20.36 5.29 6.27
C THR A 184 19.23 5.63 5.32
N PHE A 185 18.57 4.62 4.75
CA PHE A 185 17.41 4.82 3.90
C PHE A 185 16.12 4.91 4.73
N PRO A 186 15.14 5.74 4.34
CA PRO A 186 13.80 5.69 4.91
C PRO A 186 13.18 4.32 4.61
N LEU A 187 13.15 3.46 5.63
CA LEU A 187 12.71 2.07 5.54
C LEU A 187 11.70 1.79 6.64
N GLN A 188 10.65 1.04 6.30
CA GLN A 188 9.79 0.38 7.29
C GLN A 188 9.98 -1.12 7.19
N GLU A 189 10.15 -1.78 8.34
CA GLU A 189 10.07 -3.23 8.42
C GLU A 189 8.82 -3.63 9.16
N TYR A 190 7.82 -4.10 8.40
CA TYR A 190 6.61 -4.66 8.94
C TYR A 190 5.87 -5.51 7.88
N PRO A 191 5.52 -6.76 8.21
CA PRO A 191 5.91 -7.51 9.42
C PRO A 191 7.43 -7.81 9.46
N PRO A 192 7.97 -8.37 10.56
CA PRO A 192 9.40 -8.69 10.65
C PRO A 192 9.90 -9.50 9.45
N GLY A 193 11.07 -9.11 8.92
CA GLY A 193 11.65 -9.71 7.71
C GLY A 193 11.15 -9.11 6.39
N VAL A 194 10.11 -8.27 6.41
CA VAL A 194 9.56 -7.61 5.23
C VAL A 194 9.91 -6.12 5.24
N LYS A 195 10.91 -5.75 4.44
CA LYS A 195 11.46 -4.40 4.37
C LYS A 195 10.82 -3.64 3.21
N LEU A 196 10.31 -2.43 3.47
CA LEU A 196 9.57 -1.59 2.52
C LEU A 196 10.24 -0.23 2.37
N LEU A 197 10.73 0.06 1.16
CA LEU A 197 11.37 1.33 0.81
C LEU A 197 10.52 2.04 -0.26
N PRO A 198 9.86 3.17 0.05
CA PRO A 198 9.13 3.93 -0.97
C PRO A 198 10.12 4.66 -1.89
N MET A 199 10.33 4.11 -3.09
CA MET A 199 11.25 4.64 -4.10
C MET A 199 10.53 5.65 -4.98
N GLY A 200 11.11 6.83 -5.19
CA GLY A 200 10.50 7.83 -6.08
C GLY A 200 10.39 7.33 -7.52
N SER A 201 9.16 7.19 -8.03
CA SER A 201 8.87 6.46 -9.28
C SER A 201 8.03 7.29 -10.26
N ARG A 202 7.73 6.71 -11.45
CA ARG A 202 6.84 7.31 -12.46
C ARG A 202 5.36 6.93 -12.26
N THR A 203 4.93 6.80 -11.02
CA THR A 203 3.55 6.46 -10.65
C THR A 203 2.54 7.57 -10.99
N ALA A 204 1.27 7.18 -11.11
CA ALA A 204 0.15 8.11 -11.18
C ALA A 204 -0.06 8.86 -9.84
N LYS A 205 -0.55 10.10 -9.95
CA LYS A 205 -1.01 10.88 -8.79
C LYS A 205 -2.20 10.18 -8.12
N PRO A 206 -2.35 10.26 -6.79
CA PRO A 206 -1.65 11.18 -5.88
C PRO A 206 -0.31 10.65 -5.34
N PHE A 207 0.07 9.41 -5.66
CA PHE A 207 1.34 8.81 -5.23
C PHE A 207 2.53 9.46 -5.93
N ARG A 208 3.70 9.31 -5.31
CA ARG A 208 5.00 9.79 -5.83
C ARG A 208 6.08 8.71 -5.77
N THR A 209 5.74 7.57 -5.18
CA THR A 209 6.64 6.48 -4.85
C THR A 209 6.00 5.15 -5.19
N THR A 210 6.85 4.17 -5.50
CA THR A 210 6.52 2.74 -5.58
C THR A 210 7.33 2.05 -4.49
N ASN A 211 6.70 1.16 -3.73
CA ASN A 211 7.35 0.43 -2.66
C ASN A 211 8.25 -0.66 -3.23
N LEU A 212 9.57 -0.50 -3.10
CA LEU A 212 10.51 -1.60 -3.22
C LEU A 212 10.36 -2.49 -1.98
N VAL A 213 9.91 -3.73 -2.18
CA VAL A 213 9.83 -4.73 -1.10
C VAL A 213 11.10 -5.57 -1.12
N VAL A 214 11.71 -5.79 0.05
CA VAL A 214 12.94 -6.56 0.16
C VAL A 214 12.85 -7.63 1.25
N PHE A 215 13.29 -8.83 0.89
CA PHE A 215 13.49 -9.97 1.75
C PHE A 215 14.96 -10.35 1.72
N ALA A 216 15.62 -10.30 2.87
CA ALA A 216 17.04 -10.59 3.02
C ALA A 216 17.28 -11.27 4.37
N PRO A 217 16.94 -12.56 4.52
CA PRO A 217 17.17 -13.30 5.76
C PRO A 217 18.66 -13.40 6.09
N GLU A 218 19.01 -13.31 7.37
CA GLU A 218 20.41 -13.38 7.84
C GLU A 218 20.99 -14.80 7.78
N ASN A 219 20.19 -15.78 8.21
CA ASN A 219 20.57 -17.18 8.25
C ASN A 219 20.00 -17.89 7.02
N VAL A 220 20.82 -18.01 5.98
CA VAL A 220 20.50 -18.86 4.84
C VAL A 220 20.62 -20.30 5.30
N SER A 221 19.49 -20.98 5.46
CA SER A 221 19.46 -22.43 5.66
C SER A 221 19.85 -23.14 4.37
N ASP A 222 20.77 -24.09 4.45
CA ASP A 222 21.08 -25.04 3.36
C ASP A 222 20.04 -26.19 3.30
N ASP A 223 19.18 -26.32 4.30
CA ASP A 223 18.12 -27.33 4.36
C ASP A 223 16.88 -26.84 3.61
N TYR A 224 16.91 -26.98 2.30
CA TYR A 224 15.76 -26.80 1.42
C TYR A 224 14.94 -28.09 1.44
N GLY A 225 14.26 -28.36 2.56
CA GLY A 225 13.42 -29.57 2.69
C GLY A 225 12.58 -29.80 1.43
N ASP A 226 12.40 -31.08 1.05
CA ASP A 226 11.95 -31.68 -0.24
C ASP A 226 10.77 -31.01 -0.99
N ASN A 227 10.86 -29.70 -1.24
CA ASN A 227 9.85 -28.87 -1.88
C ASN A 227 10.33 -28.49 -3.28
N ASN A 228 9.46 -28.65 -4.27
CA ASN A 228 9.74 -28.31 -5.66
C ASN A 228 9.62 -26.80 -5.91
N PHE A 229 10.63 -26.03 -5.50
CA PHE A 229 10.69 -24.59 -5.75
C PHE A 229 11.14 -24.29 -7.18
N VAL A 230 10.47 -23.31 -7.83
CA VAL A 230 10.82 -22.88 -9.20
C VAL A 230 12.11 -22.05 -9.24
N ALA A 231 12.45 -21.39 -8.13
CA ALA A 231 13.67 -20.62 -7.98
C ALA A 231 14.16 -20.61 -6.53
N HIS A 232 15.47 -20.47 -6.38
CA HIS A 232 16.16 -20.37 -5.10
C HIS A 232 17.05 -19.13 -5.11
N GLY A 233 16.98 -18.34 -4.04
CA GLY A 233 17.83 -17.17 -3.82
C GLY A 233 18.18 -17.00 -2.35
N GLU A 234 19.13 -16.11 -2.08
CA GLU A 234 19.51 -15.69 -0.74
C GLU A 234 18.80 -14.39 -0.34
N ALA A 235 18.36 -13.60 -1.33
CA ALA A 235 17.51 -12.44 -1.14
C ALA A 235 16.52 -12.30 -2.29
N LEU A 236 15.45 -11.55 -2.05
CA LEU A 236 14.44 -11.19 -3.04
C LEU A 236 14.08 -9.72 -2.94
N ILE A 237 14.00 -9.05 -4.09
CA ILE A 237 13.37 -7.74 -4.21
C ILE A 237 12.11 -7.84 -5.07
N VAL A 238 11.13 -6.99 -4.79
CA VAL A 238 9.91 -6.84 -5.61
C VAL A 238 9.83 -5.43 -6.15
N ASP A 239 9.57 -5.32 -7.47
CA ASP A 239 9.28 -4.07 -8.19
C ASP A 239 10.33 -2.96 -7.97
N PRO A 240 11.55 -3.10 -8.52
CA PRO A 240 12.62 -2.11 -8.37
C PRO A 240 12.40 -0.84 -9.19
N GLY A 241 11.18 -0.51 -9.59
CA GLY A 241 10.87 0.64 -10.41
C GLY A 241 11.11 1.96 -9.68
N CYS A 242 12.02 2.76 -10.22
CA CYS A 242 12.35 4.08 -9.68
C CYS A 242 12.80 5.01 -10.80
N ARG A 243 12.70 6.32 -10.57
CA ARG A 243 13.22 7.32 -11.50
C ARG A 243 14.73 7.43 -11.41
N SER A 244 15.34 8.03 -12.43
CA SER A 244 16.79 8.22 -12.53
C SER A 244 17.43 8.90 -11.32
N GLU A 245 16.72 9.78 -10.63
CA GLU A 245 17.24 10.47 -9.43
C GLU A 245 17.50 9.50 -8.27
N PHE A 246 16.84 8.34 -8.26
CA PHE A 246 16.92 7.32 -7.21
C PHE A 246 17.80 6.12 -7.61
N HIS A 247 18.41 6.12 -8.80
CA HIS A 247 19.26 5.02 -9.25
C HIS A 247 20.47 4.78 -8.33
N LYS A 248 21.06 5.85 -7.76
CA LYS A 248 22.19 5.71 -6.84
C LYS A 248 21.78 4.96 -5.57
N GLU A 249 20.64 5.34 -5.01
CA GLU A 249 20.05 4.67 -3.84
C GLU A 249 19.76 3.20 -4.13
N LEU A 250 19.12 2.91 -5.28
CA LEU A 250 18.88 1.53 -5.71
C LEU A 250 20.21 0.75 -5.84
N MET A 251 21.24 1.30 -6.46
CA MET A 251 22.55 0.63 -6.56
C MET A 251 23.14 0.30 -5.18
N GLU A 252 23.07 1.23 -4.22
CA GLU A 252 23.56 1.01 -2.86
C GLU A 252 22.77 -0.08 -2.12
N ILE A 253 21.44 -0.12 -2.31
CA ILE A 253 20.58 -1.17 -1.77
C ILE A 253 20.99 -2.54 -2.35
N ILE A 254 21.07 -2.65 -3.68
CA ILE A 254 21.43 -3.92 -4.34
C ILE A 254 22.84 -4.37 -3.94
N ALA A 255 23.80 -3.46 -3.82
CA ALA A 255 25.16 -3.79 -3.40
C ALA A 255 25.25 -4.30 -1.95
N ALA A 256 24.27 -3.98 -1.10
CA ALA A 256 24.18 -4.48 0.26
C ALA A 256 23.49 -5.85 0.37
N LEU A 257 22.89 -6.35 -0.72
CA LEU A 257 22.21 -7.65 -0.76
C LEU A 257 23.15 -8.77 -1.22
N PRO A 258 22.87 -10.04 -0.86
CA PRO A 258 23.56 -11.21 -1.39
C PRO A 258 23.55 -11.29 -2.91
N ARG A 259 24.58 -11.95 -3.49
CA ARG A 259 24.72 -12.08 -4.95
C ARG A 259 23.62 -12.93 -5.58
N LYS A 260 23.16 -14.00 -4.93
CA LYS A 260 22.03 -14.82 -5.41
C LYS A 260 20.71 -14.11 -5.15
N LEU A 261 20.47 -13.06 -5.93
CA LEU A 261 19.31 -12.19 -5.83
C LEU A 261 18.21 -12.63 -6.80
N ILE A 262 17.01 -12.82 -6.27
CA ILE A 262 15.79 -12.94 -7.07
C ILE A 262 15.16 -11.56 -7.21
N VAL A 263 14.81 -11.20 -8.44
CA VAL A 263 14.04 -9.99 -8.74
C VAL A 263 12.67 -10.44 -9.17
N PHE A 264 11.64 -10.14 -8.40
CA PHE A 264 10.25 -10.43 -8.78
C PHE A 264 9.58 -9.14 -9.26
N VAL A 265 8.90 -9.19 -10.41
CA VAL A 265 8.09 -8.07 -10.88
C VAL A 265 6.62 -8.45 -10.93
N THR A 266 5.77 -7.64 -10.30
CA THR A 266 4.33 -7.87 -10.25
C THR A 266 3.71 -7.69 -11.62
N HIS A 267 4.11 -6.66 -12.37
CA HIS A 267 3.67 -6.39 -13.73
C HIS A 267 4.62 -5.41 -14.46
N HIS A 268 4.33 -5.10 -15.73
CA HIS A 268 5.25 -4.40 -16.64
C HIS A 268 5.16 -2.87 -16.63
N HIS A 269 4.36 -2.26 -15.76
CA HIS A 269 4.28 -0.78 -15.75
C HIS A 269 5.62 -0.18 -15.30
N HIS A 270 5.92 0.99 -15.87
CA HIS A 270 7.23 1.63 -15.77
C HIS A 270 7.71 1.79 -14.33
N ASP A 271 6.83 2.26 -13.46
CA ASP A 271 7.09 2.47 -12.05
C ASP A 271 7.34 1.19 -11.23
N HIS A 272 7.27 0.00 -11.85
CA HIS A 272 7.67 -1.29 -11.27
C HIS A 272 8.96 -1.85 -11.89
N VAL A 273 9.26 -1.50 -13.15
CA VAL A 273 10.35 -2.14 -13.94
C VAL A 273 11.50 -1.20 -14.31
N ASP A 274 11.35 0.12 -14.19
CA ASP A 274 12.33 1.09 -14.68
C ASP A 274 13.74 0.97 -14.03
N GLY A 275 13.83 0.39 -12.83
CA GLY A 275 15.12 0.15 -12.16
C GLY A 275 15.77 -1.18 -12.50
N LEU A 276 15.17 -2.04 -13.33
CA LEU A 276 15.71 -3.36 -13.68
C LEU A 276 17.13 -3.27 -14.26
N SER A 277 17.38 -2.31 -15.16
CA SER A 277 18.70 -2.10 -15.76
C SER A 277 19.78 -1.77 -14.72
N ILE A 278 19.39 -1.09 -13.64
CA ILE A 278 20.26 -0.75 -12.52
C ILE A 278 20.55 -1.97 -11.66
N VAL A 279 19.52 -2.79 -11.38
CA VAL A 279 19.69 -4.06 -10.67
C VAL A 279 20.64 -4.98 -11.43
N GLN A 280 20.42 -5.17 -12.74
CA GLN A 280 21.28 -6.00 -13.60
C GLN A 280 22.73 -5.50 -13.61
N LYS A 281 22.95 -4.18 -13.65
CA LYS A 281 24.30 -3.61 -13.62
C LYS A 281 24.99 -3.82 -12.27
N SER A 282 24.26 -3.69 -11.17
CA SER A 282 24.81 -3.84 -9.81
C SER A 282 24.98 -5.29 -9.39
N ASN A 283 24.13 -6.19 -9.87
CA ASN A 283 24.19 -7.61 -9.61
C ASN A 283 23.94 -8.43 -10.90
N PRO A 284 25.02 -8.75 -11.64
CA PRO A 284 24.94 -9.54 -12.87
C PRO A 284 24.49 -11.00 -12.69
N ASP A 285 24.46 -11.49 -11.45
CA ASP A 285 24.06 -12.86 -11.09
C ASP A 285 22.57 -12.94 -10.73
N ALA A 286 21.86 -11.81 -10.72
CA ALA A 286 20.44 -11.74 -10.37
C ALA A 286 19.55 -12.42 -11.43
N ILE A 287 18.44 -13.00 -10.98
CA ILE A 287 17.47 -13.70 -11.84
C ILE A 287 16.11 -13.01 -11.74
N LEU A 288 15.55 -12.62 -12.89
CA LEU A 288 14.23 -12.02 -12.98
C LEU A 288 13.13 -13.08 -13.03
N LEU A 289 12.13 -12.96 -12.17
CA LEU A 289 10.90 -13.75 -12.16
C LEU A 289 9.73 -12.84 -12.52
N ALA A 290 8.98 -13.25 -13.54
CA ALA A 290 7.84 -12.51 -14.05
C ALA A 290 6.84 -13.45 -14.74
N HIS A 291 5.59 -13.02 -14.85
CA HIS A 291 4.65 -13.65 -15.77
C HIS A 291 5.09 -13.45 -17.22
N GLU A 292 4.75 -14.39 -18.11
CA GLU A 292 5.14 -14.34 -19.52
C GLU A 292 4.67 -13.05 -20.23
N ASN A 293 3.41 -12.65 -20.03
CA ASN A 293 2.90 -11.41 -20.64
C ASN A 293 3.58 -10.15 -20.08
N THR A 294 3.99 -10.17 -18.82
CA THR A 294 4.76 -9.09 -18.20
C THR A 294 6.15 -9.03 -18.81
N PHE A 295 6.85 -10.17 -18.86
CA PHE A 295 8.20 -10.27 -19.42
C PHE A 295 8.27 -9.82 -20.88
N ARG A 296 7.29 -10.20 -21.72
CA ARG A 296 7.22 -9.78 -23.13
C ARG A 296 7.12 -8.26 -23.32
N ARG A 297 6.69 -7.51 -22.30
CA ARG A 297 6.55 -6.04 -22.32
C ARG A 297 7.70 -5.31 -21.62
N ILE A 298 8.60 -6.03 -20.97
CA ILE A 298 9.86 -5.47 -20.46
C ILE A 298 10.82 -5.35 -21.63
N GLN A 299 11.48 -4.18 -21.77
CA GLN A 299 12.40 -3.99 -22.89
C GLN A 299 13.66 -4.81 -22.68
N LYS A 300 14.25 -5.31 -23.76
CA LYS A 300 15.50 -6.09 -23.70
C LYS A 300 16.65 -5.28 -23.09
N ASP A 301 16.63 -3.95 -23.26
CA ASP A 301 17.61 -3.04 -22.67
C ASP A 301 17.39 -2.85 -21.16
N ASP A 302 16.19 -3.13 -20.65
CA ASP A 302 15.87 -3.11 -19.22
C ASP A 302 16.31 -4.40 -18.52
N TRP A 303 16.20 -5.56 -19.19
CA TRP A 303 16.68 -6.84 -18.67
C TRP A 303 17.11 -7.81 -19.78
N SER A 304 18.33 -8.34 -19.65
CA SER A 304 18.90 -9.33 -20.56
C SER A 304 19.66 -10.47 -19.85
N LEU A 305 19.66 -10.50 -18.52
CA LEU A 305 20.23 -11.60 -17.72
C LEU A 305 19.31 -12.83 -17.70
N GLY A 306 19.65 -13.79 -16.84
CA GLY A 306 18.81 -14.94 -16.52
C GLY A 306 17.41 -14.50 -16.07
N TYR A 307 16.40 -15.25 -16.51
CA TYR A 307 15.02 -15.06 -16.09
C TYR A 307 14.31 -16.41 -15.96
N THR A 308 13.20 -16.42 -15.23
CA THR A 308 12.32 -17.57 -15.06
C THR A 308 10.88 -17.08 -15.19
N LEU A 309 10.13 -17.67 -16.10
CA LEU A 309 8.72 -17.35 -16.28
C LEU A 309 7.89 -18.13 -15.25
N VAL A 310 6.96 -17.45 -14.59
CA VAL A 310 6.07 -18.03 -13.57
C VAL A 310 4.61 -17.90 -14.00
N SER A 311 3.80 -18.90 -13.65
CA SER A 311 2.38 -19.00 -14.01
C SER A 311 1.42 -18.71 -12.85
N GLY A 312 1.93 -18.68 -11.61
CA GLY A 312 1.19 -18.27 -10.42
C GLY A 312 0.62 -19.41 -9.58
N ALA A 313 1.29 -20.55 -9.60
CA ALA A 313 1.09 -21.68 -8.70
C ALA A 313 2.41 -22.19 -8.06
N GLU A 314 3.53 -21.60 -8.44
CA GLU A 314 4.86 -21.99 -8.02
C GLU A 314 5.25 -21.42 -6.66
N GLU A 315 6.27 -22.02 -6.04
CA GLU A 315 6.92 -21.49 -4.86
C GLU A 315 8.37 -21.10 -5.14
N ILE A 316 8.84 -20.05 -4.46
CA ILE A 316 10.21 -19.57 -4.49
C ILE A 316 10.79 -19.71 -3.08
N CYS A 317 12.02 -20.19 -2.96
CA CYS A 317 12.74 -20.23 -1.69
C CYS A 317 13.77 -19.10 -1.60
N ILE A 318 13.66 -18.27 -0.56
CA ILE A 318 14.56 -17.14 -0.29
C ILE A 318 15.19 -17.33 1.09
N GLY A 319 16.44 -17.80 1.13
CA GLY A 319 17.17 -18.07 2.37
C GLY A 319 16.39 -18.89 3.39
N GLY A 320 15.69 -19.95 2.93
CA GLY A 320 14.84 -20.80 3.75
C GLY A 320 13.39 -20.31 3.93
N GLN A 321 13.10 -19.05 3.59
CA GLN A 321 11.73 -18.52 3.59
C GLN A 321 10.98 -18.93 2.32
N ARG A 322 9.69 -19.27 2.47
CA ARG A 322 8.83 -19.67 1.34
C ARG A 322 7.99 -18.49 0.86
N MET A 323 8.04 -18.27 -0.45
CA MET A 323 7.17 -17.33 -1.16
C MET A 323 6.26 -18.11 -2.11
N LYS A 324 4.96 -17.88 -2.06
CA LYS A 324 4.00 -18.44 -3.03
C LYS A 324 3.70 -17.41 -4.11
N VAL A 325 3.93 -17.77 -5.36
CA VAL A 325 3.57 -16.94 -6.51
C VAL A 325 2.08 -17.12 -6.80
N ILE A 326 1.36 -16.02 -6.99
CA ILE A 326 -0.09 -16.03 -7.17
C ILE A 326 -0.45 -15.28 -8.44
N PHE A 327 -1.05 -15.97 -9.42
CA PHE A 327 -1.63 -15.30 -10.59
C PHE A 327 -2.81 -14.44 -10.14
N ALA A 328 -2.79 -13.17 -10.50
CA ALA A 328 -3.69 -12.14 -10.00
C ALA A 328 -4.13 -11.16 -11.11
N PRO A 329 -4.65 -11.66 -12.24
CA PRO A 329 -5.00 -10.80 -13.36
C PRO A 329 -6.18 -9.88 -13.01
N GLY A 330 -6.37 -8.86 -13.85
CA GLY A 330 -7.43 -7.86 -13.72
C GLY A 330 -6.87 -6.45 -13.85
N HIS A 331 -5.82 -6.11 -13.11
CA HIS A 331 -5.07 -4.88 -13.33
C HIS A 331 -4.39 -4.88 -14.71
N THR A 332 -3.65 -5.96 -15.01
CA THR A 332 -3.13 -6.33 -16.34
C THR A 332 -3.31 -7.84 -16.54
N ASP A 333 -3.12 -8.33 -17.77
CA ASP A 333 -3.18 -9.77 -18.12
C ASP A 333 -1.94 -10.58 -17.69
N GLY A 334 -0.98 -9.95 -17.02
CA GLY A 334 0.22 -10.59 -16.49
C GLY A 334 0.53 -10.18 -15.06
N HIS A 335 -0.45 -9.61 -14.36
CA HIS A 335 -0.30 -9.20 -12.98
C HIS A 335 -0.17 -10.41 -12.05
N MET A 336 0.81 -10.35 -11.17
CA MET A 336 1.12 -11.36 -10.18
C MET A 336 1.18 -10.74 -8.79
N ALA A 337 0.78 -11.52 -7.79
CA ALA A 337 1.01 -11.24 -6.38
C ALA A 337 1.98 -12.27 -5.77
N LEU A 338 2.58 -11.91 -4.65
CA LEU A 338 3.52 -12.77 -3.92
C LEU A 338 3.10 -12.86 -2.46
N LEU A 339 2.86 -14.08 -1.97
CA LEU A 339 2.55 -14.31 -0.56
C LEU A 339 3.79 -14.79 0.18
N HIS A 340 4.20 -14.05 1.19
CA HIS A 340 5.19 -14.52 2.16
C HIS A 340 4.51 -15.46 3.15
N VAL A 341 4.91 -16.74 3.15
CA VAL A 341 4.17 -17.80 3.86
C VAL A 341 4.25 -17.65 5.38
N SER A 342 5.41 -17.30 5.93
CA SER A 342 5.60 -17.27 7.40
C SER A 342 4.86 -16.10 8.06
N SER A 343 4.83 -14.92 7.43
CA SER A 343 4.08 -13.76 7.94
C SER A 343 2.65 -13.66 7.39
N HIS A 344 2.26 -14.60 6.52
CA HIS A 344 1.00 -14.63 5.77
C HIS A 344 0.63 -13.27 5.15
N SER A 345 1.63 -12.55 4.65
CA SER A 345 1.50 -11.20 4.09
C SER A 345 1.52 -11.23 2.58
N LEU A 346 0.54 -10.57 1.98
CA LEU A 346 0.36 -10.57 0.53
C LEU A 346 0.89 -9.27 -0.07
N ILE A 347 1.93 -9.39 -0.87
CA ILE A 347 2.41 -8.35 -1.76
C ILE A 347 1.46 -8.33 -2.96
N VAL A 348 0.58 -7.33 -2.96
CA VAL A 348 -0.65 -7.32 -3.78
C VAL A 348 -0.45 -6.58 -5.12
N GLY A 349 0.75 -6.03 -5.36
CA GLY A 349 1.03 -5.21 -6.54
C GLY A 349 0.06 -4.04 -6.64
N ASP A 350 -0.37 -3.75 -7.86
CA ASP A 350 -1.37 -2.73 -8.18
C ASP A 350 -2.83 -3.20 -8.19
N HIS A 351 -3.12 -4.41 -7.71
CA HIS A 351 -4.51 -4.86 -7.56
C HIS A 351 -5.27 -4.01 -6.53
N CYS A 352 -4.57 -3.58 -5.47
CA CYS A 352 -5.04 -2.59 -4.51
C CYS A 352 -3.93 -1.58 -4.20
N VAL A 353 -4.30 -0.33 -3.97
CA VAL A 353 -3.41 0.74 -3.50
C VAL A 353 -3.87 1.27 -2.14
N GLY A 354 -2.95 1.82 -1.36
CA GLY A 354 -3.18 2.25 0.03
C GLY A 354 -4.15 3.44 0.19
N GLN A 355 -4.44 4.17 -0.88
CA GLN A 355 -5.42 5.24 -0.91
C GLN A 355 -6.04 5.40 -2.30
N GLY A 356 -7.36 5.58 -2.35
CA GLY A 356 -8.10 5.72 -3.59
C GLY A 356 -8.46 4.37 -4.19
N SER A 357 -8.37 4.24 -5.51
CA SER A 357 -8.70 3.02 -6.25
C SER A 357 -7.64 2.75 -7.31
N ALA A 358 -7.22 1.50 -7.42
CA ALA A 358 -6.39 1.00 -8.51
C ALA A 358 -7.02 1.28 -9.89
N ILE A 359 -6.18 1.57 -10.87
CA ILE A 359 -6.57 1.62 -12.29
C ILE A 359 -6.52 0.18 -12.83
N LEU A 360 -7.31 -0.16 -13.85
CA LEU A 360 -7.11 -1.39 -14.61
C LEU A 360 -6.70 -0.97 -16.03
N ASP A 361 -5.59 -1.51 -16.50
CA ASP A 361 -5.02 -1.15 -17.80
C ASP A 361 -5.67 -1.96 -18.92
N ILE A 362 -6.77 -1.41 -19.46
CA ILE A 362 -7.49 -1.98 -20.60
C ILE A 362 -6.60 -2.20 -21.85
N THR A 363 -5.48 -1.48 -21.98
CA THR A 363 -4.56 -1.63 -23.12
C THR A 363 -3.58 -2.79 -22.94
N SER A 364 -3.45 -3.28 -21.71
CA SER A 364 -2.62 -4.44 -21.36
C SER A 364 -3.46 -5.59 -20.80
N GLY A 365 -4.69 -5.75 -21.31
CA GLY A 365 -5.59 -6.86 -21.00
C GLY A 365 -6.32 -6.79 -19.65
N GLY A 366 -6.19 -5.68 -18.92
CA GLY A 366 -6.94 -5.47 -17.68
C GLY A 366 -8.46 -5.53 -17.92
N ASN A 367 -9.18 -6.24 -17.06
CA ASN A 367 -10.63 -6.41 -17.14
C ASN A 367 -11.24 -6.65 -15.76
N MET A 368 -12.53 -6.30 -15.64
CA MET A 368 -13.21 -6.30 -14.35
C MET A 368 -13.56 -7.71 -13.87
N SER A 369 -13.83 -8.66 -14.77
CA SER A 369 -14.19 -10.05 -14.43
C SER A 369 -13.05 -10.74 -13.67
N GLU A 370 -11.84 -10.68 -14.22
CA GLU A 370 -10.64 -11.19 -13.58
C GLU A 370 -10.32 -10.42 -12.29
N TYR A 371 -10.51 -9.10 -12.29
CA TYR A 371 -10.32 -8.29 -11.08
C TYR A 371 -11.24 -8.75 -9.93
N PHE A 372 -12.52 -9.00 -10.20
CA PHE A 372 -13.45 -9.53 -9.19
C PHE A 372 -12.98 -10.90 -8.70
N GLN A 373 -12.66 -11.83 -9.62
CA GLN A 373 -12.18 -13.17 -9.27
C GLN A 373 -10.91 -13.16 -8.43
N THR A 374 -9.91 -12.36 -8.81
CA THR A 374 -8.67 -12.14 -8.06
C THR A 374 -8.95 -11.57 -6.68
N THR A 375 -9.90 -10.62 -6.56
CA THR A 375 -10.27 -10.06 -5.26
C THR A 375 -10.90 -11.11 -4.34
N TYR A 376 -11.80 -11.96 -4.85
CA TYR A 376 -12.35 -13.08 -4.07
C TYR A 376 -11.27 -14.09 -3.65
N LYS A 377 -10.36 -14.44 -4.57
CA LYS A 377 -9.21 -15.30 -4.27
C LYS A 377 -8.35 -14.73 -3.14
N PHE A 378 -8.10 -13.43 -3.10
CA PHE A 378 -7.35 -12.78 -2.01
C PHE A 378 -8.12 -12.76 -0.69
N MET A 379 -9.45 -12.62 -0.72
CA MET A 379 -10.26 -12.73 0.50
C MET A 379 -10.24 -14.15 1.07
N GLU A 380 -10.33 -15.17 0.21
CA GLU A 380 -10.22 -16.59 0.59
C GLU A 380 -8.84 -16.94 1.14
N LEU A 381 -7.78 -16.34 0.57
CA LEU A 381 -6.42 -16.47 1.09
C LEU A 381 -6.28 -15.93 2.52
N SER A 382 -7.15 -14.98 2.90
CA SER A 382 -7.21 -14.36 4.22
C SER A 382 -5.83 -13.90 4.74
N PRO A 383 -5.08 -13.08 3.97
CA PRO A 383 -3.77 -12.60 4.39
C PRO A 383 -3.88 -11.76 5.67
N HIS A 384 -2.82 -11.73 6.46
CA HIS A 384 -2.75 -10.93 7.69
C HIS A 384 -2.43 -9.46 7.44
N ALA A 385 -1.80 -9.16 6.31
CA ALA A 385 -1.54 -7.82 5.82
C ALA A 385 -1.55 -7.79 4.28
N LEU A 386 -1.98 -6.66 3.71
CA LEU A 386 -1.78 -6.35 2.29
C LEU A 386 -0.67 -5.32 2.16
N ILE A 387 0.30 -5.62 1.31
CA ILE A 387 1.42 -4.76 0.98
C ILE A 387 1.21 -4.26 -0.45
N PRO A 388 0.59 -3.09 -0.64
CA PRO A 388 0.47 -2.48 -1.96
C PRO A 388 1.81 -1.90 -2.41
N MET A 389 1.96 -1.75 -3.72
CA MET A 389 3.11 -1.04 -4.28
C MET A 389 3.01 0.48 -4.15
N HIS A 390 1.83 0.99 -3.81
CA HIS A 390 1.62 2.41 -3.58
C HIS A 390 0.88 2.64 -2.27
N GLY A 391 1.46 3.44 -1.38
CA GLY A 391 0.91 3.72 -0.05
C GLY A 391 1.37 2.74 1.03
N ARG A 392 0.74 2.84 2.19
CA ARG A 392 1.10 2.07 3.41
C ARG A 392 0.60 0.63 3.36
N VAL A 393 1.24 -0.22 4.16
CA VAL A 393 0.72 -1.55 4.48
C VAL A 393 -0.69 -1.41 5.07
N ASN A 394 -1.62 -2.25 4.59
CA ASN A 394 -2.96 -2.32 5.14
C ASN A 394 -3.07 -3.48 6.13
N LEU A 395 -3.59 -3.14 7.32
CA LEU A 395 -3.78 -4.04 8.45
C LEU A 395 -5.21 -4.59 8.57
N TRP A 396 -6.07 -4.32 7.60
CA TRP A 396 -7.45 -4.82 7.54
C TRP A 396 -7.75 -5.36 6.13
N PRO A 397 -7.05 -6.43 5.71
CA PRO A 397 -7.07 -6.91 4.34
C PRO A 397 -8.46 -7.18 3.77
N LYS A 398 -9.30 -7.92 4.51
CA LYS A 398 -10.66 -8.24 4.04
C LYS A 398 -11.51 -6.99 3.96
N HIS A 399 -11.41 -6.09 4.94
CA HIS A 399 -12.10 -4.80 4.88
C HIS A 399 -11.70 -4.00 3.64
N MET A 400 -10.39 -3.86 3.36
CA MET A 400 -9.91 -3.17 2.17
C MET A 400 -10.44 -3.82 0.88
N LEU A 401 -10.31 -5.13 0.72
CA LEU A 401 -10.76 -5.85 -0.48
C LEU A 401 -12.29 -5.71 -0.67
N CYS A 402 -13.08 -5.81 0.40
CA CYS A 402 -14.52 -5.55 0.37
C CYS A 402 -14.84 -4.11 -0.05
N GLY A 403 -14.09 -3.13 0.45
CA GLY A 403 -14.21 -1.74 0.03
C GLY A 403 -14.00 -1.56 -1.47
N TYR A 404 -13.01 -2.25 -2.03
CA TYR A 404 -12.78 -2.28 -3.48
C TYR A 404 -13.94 -2.91 -4.25
N LEU A 405 -14.42 -4.10 -3.84
CA LEU A 405 -15.59 -4.74 -4.44
C LEU A 405 -16.82 -3.84 -4.44
N LYS A 406 -17.14 -3.26 -3.27
CA LYS A 406 -18.27 -2.35 -3.08
C LYS A 406 -18.15 -1.12 -3.99
N ASN A 407 -16.96 -0.52 -4.07
CA ASN A 407 -16.72 0.63 -4.95
C ASN A 407 -16.95 0.28 -6.43
N ARG A 408 -16.46 -0.87 -6.88
CA ARG A 408 -16.67 -1.35 -8.27
C ARG A 408 -18.14 -1.61 -8.57
N ARG A 409 -18.87 -2.29 -7.68
CA ARG A 409 -20.32 -2.54 -7.87
C ARG A 409 -21.15 -1.26 -7.81
N SER A 410 -20.78 -0.31 -6.95
CA SER A 410 -21.41 1.02 -6.93
C SER A 410 -21.21 1.75 -8.26
N ARG A 411 -20.01 1.64 -8.84
CA ARG A 411 -19.72 2.20 -10.17
C ARG A 411 -20.57 1.54 -11.27
N GLU A 412 -20.72 0.23 -11.25
CA GLU A 412 -21.60 -0.49 -12.18
C GLU A 412 -23.05 -0.04 -12.05
N SER A 413 -23.55 0.07 -10.82
CA SER A 413 -24.90 0.58 -10.54
C SER A 413 -25.09 2.00 -11.09
N SER A 414 -24.08 2.85 -11.00
CA SER A 414 -24.12 4.21 -11.53
C SER A 414 -24.13 4.24 -13.06
N ILE A 415 -23.36 3.35 -13.70
CA ILE A 415 -23.33 3.20 -15.16
C ILE A 415 -24.64 2.64 -15.70
N LEU A 416 -25.22 1.64 -15.04
CA LEU A 416 -26.53 1.09 -15.38
C LEU A 416 -27.61 2.17 -15.31
N LYS A 417 -27.65 2.95 -14.23
CA LYS A 417 -28.56 4.10 -14.10
C LYS A 417 -28.37 5.12 -15.22
N ALA A 418 -27.12 5.38 -15.65
CA ALA A 418 -26.87 6.27 -16.79
C ALA A 418 -27.54 5.72 -18.06
N ILE A 419 -27.37 4.43 -18.33
CA ILE A 419 -27.90 3.75 -19.52
C ILE A 419 -29.44 3.70 -19.49
N GLU A 420 -30.04 3.36 -18.36
CA GLU A 420 -31.50 3.37 -18.15
C GLU A 420 -32.10 4.76 -18.38
N ASN A 421 -31.36 5.82 -17.99
CA ASN A 421 -31.72 7.22 -18.26
C ASN A 421 -31.40 7.67 -19.70
N GLY A 422 -31.03 6.76 -20.59
CA GLY A 422 -30.86 7.01 -22.02
C GLY A 422 -29.44 7.28 -22.50
N ALA A 423 -28.41 7.07 -21.66
CA ALA A 423 -27.01 7.15 -22.12
C ALA A 423 -26.73 6.08 -23.19
N LYS A 424 -26.25 6.50 -24.36
CA LYS A 424 -25.97 5.60 -25.51
C LYS A 424 -24.50 5.57 -25.90
N THR A 425 -23.73 6.54 -25.45
CA THR A 425 -22.31 6.70 -25.82
C THR A 425 -21.41 6.69 -24.60
N LEU A 426 -20.13 6.38 -24.79
CA LEU A 426 -19.13 6.44 -23.73
C LEU A 426 -19.08 7.84 -23.08
N PHE A 427 -19.23 8.89 -23.90
CA PHE A 427 -19.27 10.25 -23.40
C PHE A 427 -20.46 10.50 -22.46
N ASP A 428 -21.66 10.02 -22.82
CA ASP A 428 -22.85 10.18 -21.98
C ASP A 428 -22.69 9.45 -20.64
N SER A 429 -22.20 8.21 -20.68
CA SER A 429 -21.96 7.41 -19.48
C SER A 429 -20.90 8.05 -18.57
N VAL A 430 -19.79 8.55 -19.13
CA VAL A 430 -18.77 9.28 -18.35
C VAL A 430 -19.35 10.57 -17.78
N ALA A 431 -20.05 11.36 -18.59
CA ALA A 431 -20.63 12.63 -18.16
C ALA A 431 -21.65 12.49 -17.03
N TYR A 432 -22.41 11.38 -17.01
CA TYR A 432 -23.32 11.05 -15.92
C TYR A 432 -22.57 10.52 -14.68
N THR A 433 -21.70 9.53 -14.88
CA THR A 433 -21.08 8.77 -13.78
C THR A 433 -19.96 9.55 -13.07
N TYR A 434 -19.36 10.52 -13.75
CA TYR A 434 -18.25 11.34 -13.27
C TYR A 434 -18.57 12.84 -13.38
N SER A 435 -19.85 13.21 -13.22
CA SER A 435 -20.32 14.59 -13.38
C SER A 435 -19.67 15.59 -12.43
N ASP A 436 -19.27 15.12 -11.25
CA ASP A 436 -18.61 15.86 -10.17
C ASP A 436 -17.07 15.83 -10.26
N VAL A 437 -16.51 15.05 -11.18
CA VAL A 437 -15.07 14.93 -11.38
C VAL A 437 -14.61 15.90 -12.45
N ASP A 438 -13.47 16.57 -12.21
CA ASP A 438 -12.86 17.48 -13.17
C ASP A 438 -12.69 16.81 -14.55
N ARG A 439 -13.12 17.51 -15.61
CA ARG A 439 -13.14 16.97 -16.97
C ARG A 439 -11.77 16.55 -17.47
N SER A 440 -10.67 17.08 -16.94
CA SER A 440 -9.31 16.61 -17.27
C SER A 440 -9.08 15.13 -16.90
N LEU A 441 -9.81 14.61 -15.89
CA LEU A 441 -9.75 13.21 -15.46
C LEU A 441 -10.78 12.32 -16.18
N TRP A 442 -11.55 12.85 -17.14
CA TRP A 442 -12.52 12.04 -17.87
C TRP A 442 -11.88 11.05 -18.85
N ILE A 443 -10.63 11.29 -19.29
CA ILE A 443 -9.89 10.33 -20.12
C ILE A 443 -9.69 9.00 -19.36
N PRO A 444 -9.02 8.97 -18.18
CA PRO A 444 -8.90 7.72 -17.42
C PRO A 444 -10.26 7.19 -16.94
N ALA A 445 -11.22 8.06 -16.61
CA ALA A 445 -12.58 7.64 -16.28
C ALA A 445 -13.25 6.87 -17.42
N SER A 446 -12.99 7.27 -18.68
CA SER A 446 -13.55 6.60 -19.86
C SER A 446 -13.07 5.15 -20.00
N SER A 447 -11.81 4.85 -19.68
CA SER A 447 -11.32 3.47 -19.61
C SER A 447 -12.06 2.68 -18.54
N ASN A 448 -12.25 3.27 -17.36
CA ASN A 448 -12.97 2.60 -16.28
C ASN A 448 -14.43 2.31 -16.62
N VAL A 449 -15.14 3.24 -17.29
CA VAL A 449 -16.51 3.00 -17.78
C VAL A 449 -16.53 1.85 -18.78
N ARG A 450 -15.59 1.80 -19.73
CA ARG A 450 -15.51 0.70 -20.72
C ARG A 450 -15.38 -0.67 -20.04
N LEU A 451 -14.45 -0.79 -19.09
CA LEU A 451 -14.23 -2.02 -18.32
C LEU A 451 -15.51 -2.54 -17.63
N HIS A 452 -16.26 -1.62 -17.01
CA HIS A 452 -17.52 -1.97 -16.36
C HIS A 452 -18.64 -2.32 -17.35
N VAL A 453 -18.75 -1.59 -18.47
CA VAL A 453 -19.74 -1.92 -19.51
C VAL A 453 -19.46 -3.29 -20.12
N ASP A 454 -18.19 -3.61 -20.39
CA ASP A 454 -17.79 -4.92 -20.91
C ASP A 454 -18.12 -6.04 -19.91
N HIS A 455 -17.88 -5.82 -18.62
CA HIS A 455 -18.24 -6.77 -17.57
C HIS A 455 -19.76 -6.97 -17.41
N LEU A 456 -20.52 -5.89 -17.39
CA LEU A 456 -21.99 -5.94 -17.36
C LEU A 456 -22.56 -6.66 -18.59
N ALA A 457 -21.94 -6.48 -19.76
CA ALA A 457 -22.30 -7.20 -20.98
C ALA A 457 -22.04 -8.71 -20.84
N GLN A 458 -20.88 -9.10 -20.31
CA GLN A 458 -20.54 -10.52 -20.07
C GLN A 458 -21.48 -11.20 -19.07
N GLN A 459 -22.06 -10.43 -18.14
CA GLN A 459 -23.04 -10.93 -17.17
C GLN A 459 -24.50 -10.85 -17.64
N ASP A 460 -24.75 -10.45 -18.90
CA ASP A 460 -26.10 -10.20 -19.43
C ASP A 460 -26.94 -9.22 -18.58
N LYS A 461 -26.28 -8.25 -17.92
CA LYS A 461 -26.92 -7.27 -17.02
C LYS A 461 -27.24 -5.92 -17.69
N LEU A 462 -26.80 -5.69 -18.91
CA LEU A 462 -27.15 -4.48 -19.65
C LEU A 462 -28.61 -4.53 -20.13
N PRO A 463 -29.32 -3.39 -20.20
CA PRO A 463 -30.67 -3.34 -20.76
C PRO A 463 -30.71 -3.93 -22.19
N LYS A 464 -31.79 -4.67 -22.53
CA LYS A 464 -31.89 -5.43 -23.79
C LYS A 464 -31.77 -4.56 -25.04
N GLU A 465 -32.24 -3.32 -24.96
CA GLU A 465 -32.18 -2.31 -26.02
C GLU A 465 -30.81 -1.63 -26.16
N PHE A 466 -29.90 -1.82 -25.18
CA PHE A 466 -28.57 -1.25 -25.21
C PHE A 466 -27.66 -2.05 -26.16
N SER A 467 -27.13 -1.38 -27.19
CA SER A 467 -26.25 -2.01 -28.16
C SER A 467 -24.78 -1.78 -27.81
N VAL A 468 -24.12 -2.81 -27.29
CA VAL A 468 -22.68 -2.80 -26.98
C VAL A 468 -21.84 -2.43 -28.20
N GLN A 469 -22.16 -2.94 -29.38
CA GLN A 469 -21.46 -2.58 -30.62
C GLN A 469 -21.58 -1.08 -30.96
N LYS A 470 -22.76 -0.47 -30.77
CA LYS A 470 -22.94 0.98 -30.97
C LYS A 470 -22.14 1.77 -29.93
N PHE A 471 -22.14 1.33 -28.68
CA PHE A 471 -21.35 1.95 -27.61
C PHE A 471 -19.85 1.90 -27.91
N GLN A 472 -19.32 0.75 -28.31
CA GLN A 472 -17.90 0.56 -28.67
C GLN A 472 -17.47 1.49 -29.81
N ARG A 473 -18.34 1.72 -30.82
CA ARG A 473 -18.07 2.70 -31.89
C ARG A 473 -17.93 4.14 -31.41
N THR A 474 -18.40 4.46 -30.19
CA THR A 474 -18.26 5.80 -29.60
C THR A 474 -17.00 5.97 -28.75
N CYS A 475 -16.20 4.92 -28.58
CA CYS A 475 -14.94 4.96 -27.86
C CYS A 475 -13.83 5.63 -28.70
N GLY A 476 -12.62 5.73 -28.14
CA GLY A 476 -11.44 6.25 -28.84
C GLY A 476 -11.64 7.68 -29.35
N TRP A 477 -11.48 7.89 -30.65
CA TRP A 477 -11.55 9.23 -31.27
C TRP A 477 -12.92 9.91 -31.10
N HIS A 478 -14.02 9.14 -31.15
CA HIS A 478 -15.36 9.70 -30.99
C HIS A 478 -15.57 10.25 -29.58
N PHE A 479 -15.09 9.55 -28.57
CA PHE A 479 -15.09 10.05 -27.20
C PHE A 479 -14.21 11.30 -27.06
N LEU A 480 -12.97 11.24 -27.56
CA LEU A 480 -12.01 12.33 -27.41
C LEU A 480 -12.45 13.61 -28.12
N SER A 481 -13.08 13.52 -29.30
CA SER A 481 -13.62 14.70 -29.99
C SER A 481 -14.73 15.38 -29.18
N ARG A 482 -15.69 14.62 -28.64
CA ARG A 482 -16.75 15.14 -27.77
C ARG A 482 -16.20 15.69 -26.46
N TRP A 483 -15.27 14.96 -25.86
CA TRP A 483 -14.59 15.38 -24.63
C TRP A 483 -13.80 16.68 -24.83
N LEU A 484 -13.03 16.81 -25.91
CA LEU A 484 -12.26 18.02 -26.19
C LEU A 484 -13.20 19.22 -26.36
N TRP A 485 -14.30 19.05 -27.10
CA TRP A 485 -15.33 20.07 -27.23
C TRP A 485 -15.93 20.46 -25.88
N ALA A 486 -16.29 19.49 -25.05
CA ALA A 486 -16.83 19.73 -23.70
C ALA A 486 -15.81 20.44 -22.81
N TYR A 487 -14.55 20.00 -22.81
CA TYR A 487 -13.48 20.58 -22.00
C TYR A 487 -13.23 22.05 -22.36
N LEU A 488 -13.14 22.35 -23.66
CA LEU A 488 -12.93 23.73 -24.15
C LEU A 488 -14.14 24.64 -23.88
N SER A 489 -15.37 24.12 -24.02
CA SER A 489 -16.59 24.89 -23.80
C SER A 489 -16.86 25.20 -22.32
N SER A 490 -16.41 24.35 -21.38
CA SER A 490 -16.42 24.68 -19.94
C SER A 490 -15.38 25.74 -19.52
N GLY A 491 -14.44 26.09 -20.40
CA GLY A 491 -13.29 26.96 -20.10
C GLY A 491 -13.49 28.47 -20.34
N PHE A 492 -14.65 28.92 -20.80
CA PHE A 492 -14.93 30.33 -21.11
C PHE A 492 -15.89 31.01 -20.12
N PRO A 493 -15.42 31.47 -18.95
CA PRO A 493 -15.99 32.67 -18.35
C PRO A 493 -15.45 33.89 -19.11
N LEU A 494 -16.33 34.66 -19.77
CA LEU A 494 -16.02 36.02 -20.21
C LEU A 494 -15.77 36.89 -18.97
N LYS A 495 -14.52 36.94 -18.48
CA LYS A 495 -13.94 38.05 -17.72
C LYS A 495 -12.43 37.81 -17.53
N ASN A 496 -11.64 38.78 -17.98
CA ASN A 496 -10.18 38.96 -17.86
C ASN A 496 -9.26 38.36 -18.96
N GLN A 497 -8.78 39.26 -19.82
CA GLN A 497 -7.84 39.02 -20.92
C GLN A 497 -6.37 38.73 -20.52
N LYS A 498 -6.00 38.72 -19.23
CA LYS A 498 -4.59 38.56 -18.80
C LYS A 498 -4.12 37.10 -18.58
N LEU A 499 -5.00 36.10 -18.73
CA LEU A 499 -4.68 34.69 -18.51
C LEU A 499 -4.67 33.84 -19.81
N ARG A 500 -4.19 34.40 -20.92
CA ARG A 500 -4.25 33.77 -22.24
C ARG A 500 -3.09 32.80 -22.54
N THR A 501 -1.91 33.01 -21.95
CA THR A 501 -0.70 32.22 -22.24
C THR A 501 -0.61 30.92 -21.41
N GLY A 502 -0.92 30.95 -20.11
CA GLY A 502 -0.84 29.76 -19.26
C GLY A 502 -1.87 28.66 -19.56
N LYS A 503 -3.10 29.05 -19.96
CA LYS A 503 -4.16 28.08 -20.33
C LYS A 503 -3.96 27.46 -21.72
N MET A 504 -3.38 28.20 -22.68
CA MET A 504 -3.01 27.67 -24.01
C MET A 504 -2.00 26.53 -23.91
N LEU A 505 -0.96 26.67 -23.07
CA LEU A 505 0.02 25.62 -22.78
C LEU A 505 -0.62 24.39 -22.13
N GLY A 506 -1.57 24.58 -21.22
CA GLY A 506 -2.36 23.49 -20.62
C GLY A 506 -3.20 22.72 -21.63
N THR A 507 -3.87 23.40 -22.57
CA THR A 507 -4.62 22.74 -23.66
C THR A 507 -3.73 22.01 -24.66
N VAL A 508 -2.54 22.53 -24.97
CA VAL A 508 -1.58 21.84 -25.85
C VAL A 508 -1.01 20.59 -25.16
N ALA A 509 -0.71 20.67 -23.86
CA ALA A 509 -0.26 19.50 -23.09
C ALA A 509 -1.35 18.43 -22.94
N VAL A 510 -2.59 18.84 -22.69
CA VAL A 510 -3.76 17.95 -22.56
C VAL A 510 -4.14 17.32 -23.91
N ALA A 511 -4.04 18.08 -25.01
CA ALA A 511 -4.21 17.54 -26.37
C ALA A 511 -3.05 16.60 -26.77
N GLY A 512 -1.83 16.89 -26.34
CA GLY A 512 -0.67 16.00 -26.51
C GLY A 512 -0.83 14.68 -25.75
N PHE A 513 -1.36 14.72 -24.52
CA PHE A 513 -1.68 13.54 -23.72
C PHE A 513 -2.82 12.72 -24.35
N ALA A 514 -3.85 13.36 -24.89
CA ALA A 514 -4.93 12.71 -25.64
C ALA A 514 -4.43 12.06 -26.94
N MET A 515 -3.48 12.68 -27.64
CA MET A 515 -2.82 12.10 -28.82
C MET A 515 -1.93 10.91 -28.47
N LEU A 516 -1.14 10.98 -27.38
CA LEU A 516 -0.38 9.84 -26.86
C LEU A 516 -1.29 8.68 -26.44
N TYR A 517 -2.43 8.97 -25.81
CA TYR A 517 -3.45 8.00 -25.45
C TYR A 517 -4.12 7.34 -26.68
N LEU A 518 -4.26 8.06 -27.80
CA LEU A 518 -4.75 7.51 -29.07
C LEU A 518 -3.73 6.62 -29.77
N VAL A 519 -2.46 7.00 -29.75
CA VAL A 519 -1.37 6.21 -30.35
C VAL A 519 -1.18 4.90 -29.60
N ARG A 520 -1.29 4.89 -28.27
CA ARG A 520 -1.27 3.67 -27.45
C ARG A 520 -2.47 2.73 -27.64
N ASN A 521 -3.62 3.25 -28.11
CA ASN A 521 -4.83 2.45 -28.37
C ASN A 521 -4.96 1.96 -29.83
N LYS A 522 -3.98 2.25 -30.69
CA LYS A 522 -3.99 1.87 -32.13
C LYS A 522 -2.91 0.85 -32.52
N LEU A 523 -2.09 0.40 -31.56
CA LEU A 523 -1.05 -0.62 -31.74
C LEU A 523 -1.40 -1.88 -30.95
#